data_AF-A0A380ARL7-F1
#
_entry.id   AF-A0A380ARL7-F1
#
_cell.length_a   1.000
_cell.length_b   1.000
_cell.length_c   1.000
_cell.angle_alpha   90.00
_cell.angle_beta   90.00
_cell.angle_gamma   90.00
#
_symmetry.space_group_name_H-M   'P 1'
#
loop_
_entity.id
_entity.type
_entity.pdbx_description
1 polymer ?
#
loop_
_entity_poly.entity_id
_entity_poly.type
_entity_poly.pdbx_seq_one_letter_code
_entity_poly.pdbx_strand_id
1 'polypeptide(L)'
;MGLDKLITKVEAVDEHHVRFTLSQPNAAFVADWAMDFASILSAEYADAMLKKGTPEYVDNWPIGTGPFALQQYKQDSLIRYTANPHYWQGEVASKHLIFSITPDPQTRLAKLKTNECQIIPAPLPEQFAAIKADGNLQLHDITGLNVGYLAFNTQKKPFDNLLVRQALSYAVDKKAIVAAVFKDSGTPANSLLPPGMLGYNDKLPEYAYDPQKARELLKQAGLEQGFETDIWSMPVQRPYNPNSKRIAEMIQSDWRRWA
;
A
#
# COMPACT_ATOMS: atom_id res chain seq x y z
N MET A 1 9.51 -4.53 -11.72
CA MET A 1 10.87 -5.05 -11.39
C MET A 1 11.63 -5.62 -12.59
N GLY A 2 10.98 -5.84 -13.74
CA GLY A 2 11.70 -6.25 -14.96
C GLY A 2 12.31 -7.65 -14.88
N LEU A 3 11.80 -8.49 -13.98
CA LEU A 3 12.30 -9.85 -13.75
C LEU A 3 12.19 -10.71 -15.02
N ASP A 4 11.19 -10.45 -15.86
CA ASP A 4 10.98 -11.09 -17.16
C ASP A 4 12.14 -10.88 -18.14
N LYS A 5 12.83 -9.73 -18.07
CA LYS A 5 14.00 -9.44 -18.90
C LYS A 5 15.32 -9.74 -18.18
N LEU A 6 15.31 -9.71 -16.84
CA LEU A 6 16.48 -9.94 -16.02
C LEU A 6 16.81 -11.45 -15.93
N ILE A 7 15.81 -12.28 -15.64
CA ILE A 7 16.00 -13.73 -15.48
C ILE A 7 15.98 -14.37 -16.86
N THR A 8 17.13 -14.86 -17.29
CA THR A 8 17.28 -15.54 -18.60
C THR A 8 17.08 -17.04 -18.50
N LYS A 9 17.29 -17.63 -17.31
CA LYS A 9 17.16 -19.06 -17.08
C LYS A 9 16.92 -19.37 -15.60
N VAL A 10 16.08 -20.37 -15.34
CA VAL A 10 15.88 -20.98 -14.02
C VAL A 10 16.07 -22.48 -14.19
N GLU A 11 16.98 -23.08 -13.43
CA GLU A 11 17.37 -24.47 -13.59
C GLU A 11 17.39 -25.21 -12.26
N ALA A 12 16.85 -26.42 -12.24
CA ALA A 12 17.15 -27.38 -11.18
C ALA A 12 18.57 -27.91 -11.42
N VAL A 13 19.47 -27.64 -10.48
CA VAL A 13 20.82 -28.24 -10.45
C VAL A 13 20.72 -29.66 -9.89
N ASP A 14 19.86 -29.85 -8.89
CA ASP A 14 19.42 -31.13 -8.33
C ASP A 14 18.07 -30.94 -7.57
N GLU A 15 17.66 -31.93 -6.77
CA GLU A 15 16.38 -31.93 -6.04
C GLU A 15 16.21 -30.77 -5.05
N HIS A 16 17.30 -30.20 -4.52
CA HIS A 16 17.25 -29.15 -3.49
C HIS A 16 18.01 -27.87 -3.87
N HIS A 17 18.57 -27.80 -5.08
CA HIS A 17 19.30 -26.63 -5.56
C HIS A 17 18.72 -26.07 -6.85
N VAL A 18 18.35 -24.79 -6.83
CA VAL A 18 17.87 -24.03 -8.00
C VAL A 18 18.88 -22.94 -8.35
N ARG A 19 19.20 -22.80 -9.64
CA ARG A 19 20.08 -21.76 -10.18
C ARG A 19 19.29 -20.78 -11.05
N PHE A 20 19.42 -19.49 -10.74
CA PHE A 20 18.97 -18.39 -11.60
C PHE A 20 20.14 -17.83 -12.40
N THR A 21 19.96 -17.67 -13.71
CA THR A 21 20.93 -16.98 -14.59
C THR A 21 20.37 -15.63 -14.97
N LEU A 22 21.09 -14.55 -14.66
CA LEU A 22 20.66 -13.18 -14.93
C LEU A 22 21.36 -12.63 -16.18
N SER A 23 20.67 -11.81 -16.95
CA SER A 23 21.24 -11.12 -18.12
C SER A 23 22.30 -10.08 -17.75
N GLN A 24 22.24 -9.57 -16.53
CA GLN A 24 23.22 -8.65 -15.94
C GLN A 24 23.19 -8.75 -14.41
N PRO A 25 24.27 -8.35 -13.71
CA PRO A 25 24.25 -8.25 -12.26
C PRO A 25 23.13 -7.31 -11.77
N ASN A 26 22.44 -7.69 -10.69
CA ASN A 26 21.42 -6.86 -10.06
C ASN A 26 21.53 -6.97 -8.53
N ALA A 27 21.84 -5.85 -7.88
CA ALA A 27 22.04 -5.78 -6.44
C ALA A 27 20.76 -6.01 -5.61
N ALA A 28 19.58 -5.76 -6.20
CA ALA A 28 18.29 -5.97 -5.53
C ALA A 28 17.79 -7.41 -5.63
N PHE A 29 18.37 -8.25 -6.49
CA PHE A 29 17.81 -9.56 -6.83
C PHE A 29 17.54 -10.45 -5.61
N VAL A 30 18.46 -10.51 -4.64
CA VAL A 30 18.26 -11.31 -3.42
C VAL A 30 17.14 -10.74 -2.56
N ALA A 31 17.03 -9.42 -2.46
CA ALA A 31 15.96 -8.77 -1.71
C ALA A 31 14.59 -8.99 -2.38
N ASP A 32 14.53 -9.02 -3.72
CA ASP A 32 13.31 -9.29 -4.46
C ASP A 32 12.72 -10.68 -4.11
N TRP A 33 13.56 -11.69 -3.86
CA TRP A 33 13.11 -13.03 -3.44
C TRP A 33 12.60 -13.12 -2.00
N ALA A 34 12.82 -12.08 -1.19
CA ALA A 34 12.25 -11.99 0.15
C ALA A 34 10.86 -11.31 0.17
N MET A 35 10.34 -10.87 -0.98
CA MET A 35 9.06 -10.19 -1.10
C MET A 35 7.90 -11.19 -1.30
N ASP A 36 6.68 -10.77 -0.94
CA ASP A 36 5.50 -11.65 -0.94
C ASP A 36 5.19 -12.30 -2.30
N PHE A 37 5.42 -11.60 -3.41
CA PHE A 37 5.13 -12.11 -4.76
C PHE A 37 6.04 -13.29 -5.14
N ALA A 38 7.17 -13.45 -4.46
CA ALA A 38 8.16 -14.49 -4.70
C ALA A 38 7.87 -15.79 -3.91
N SER A 39 6.69 -15.88 -3.29
CA SER A 39 6.22 -17.09 -2.60
C SER A 39 6.28 -18.32 -3.50
N ILE A 40 6.73 -19.43 -2.92
CA ILE A 40 6.82 -20.72 -3.63
C ILE A 40 5.47 -21.43 -3.63
N LEU A 41 5.01 -21.82 -4.82
CA LEU A 41 3.77 -22.57 -5.04
C LEU A 41 4.05 -24.07 -5.24
N SER A 42 3.04 -24.93 -5.04
CA SER A 42 3.14 -26.38 -5.26
C SER A 42 2.97 -26.75 -6.74
N ALA A 43 4.05 -27.24 -7.37
CA ALA A 43 4.00 -27.76 -8.73
C ALA A 43 3.10 -29.00 -8.85
N GLU A 44 3.12 -29.89 -7.84
CA GLU A 44 2.25 -31.07 -7.80
C GLU A 44 0.77 -30.69 -7.83
N TYR A 45 0.39 -29.68 -7.02
CA TYR A 45 -0.99 -29.20 -6.99
C TYR A 45 -1.38 -28.55 -8.32
N ALA A 46 -0.49 -27.76 -8.90
CA ALA A 46 -0.71 -27.15 -10.21
C ALA A 46 -0.94 -28.20 -11.31
N ASP A 47 -0.10 -29.24 -11.37
CA ASP A 47 -0.27 -30.36 -12.31
C ASP A 47 -1.60 -31.10 -12.10
N ALA A 48 -1.99 -31.33 -10.85
CA ALA A 48 -3.24 -31.99 -10.52
C ALA A 48 -4.46 -31.16 -10.96
N MET A 49 -4.44 -29.84 -10.77
CA MET A 49 -5.53 -28.94 -11.17
C MET A 49 -5.59 -28.75 -12.69
N LEU A 50 -4.44 -28.68 -13.37
CA LEU A 50 -4.37 -28.67 -14.83
C LEU A 50 -4.99 -29.94 -15.43
N LYS A 51 -4.63 -31.13 -14.91
CA LYS A 51 -5.19 -32.42 -15.37
C LYS A 51 -6.71 -32.50 -15.16
N LYS A 52 -7.24 -31.83 -14.14
CA LYS A 52 -8.68 -31.76 -13.86
C LYS A 52 -9.42 -30.69 -14.67
N GLY A 53 -8.70 -29.85 -15.41
CA GLY A 53 -9.28 -28.73 -16.16
C GLY A 53 -9.75 -27.57 -15.29
N THR A 54 -9.21 -27.43 -14.07
CA THR A 54 -9.56 -26.37 -13.11
C THR A 54 -8.31 -25.62 -12.60
N PRO A 55 -7.40 -25.13 -13.47
CA PRO A 55 -6.15 -24.50 -13.05
C PRO A 55 -6.33 -23.31 -12.10
N GLU A 56 -7.44 -22.58 -12.22
CA GLU A 56 -7.80 -21.44 -11.36
C GLU A 56 -7.95 -21.80 -9.88
N TYR A 57 -8.04 -23.09 -9.54
CA TYR A 57 -8.06 -23.55 -8.16
C TYR A 57 -6.71 -23.33 -7.48
N VAL A 58 -5.60 -23.32 -8.22
CA VAL A 58 -4.26 -22.99 -7.67
C VAL A 58 -4.27 -21.61 -7.02
N ASP A 59 -4.96 -20.65 -7.64
CA ASP A 59 -5.00 -19.26 -7.19
C ASP A 59 -6.05 -19.02 -6.10
N ASN A 60 -7.18 -19.74 -6.14
CA ASN A 60 -8.32 -19.51 -5.25
C ASN A 60 -8.37 -20.44 -4.02
N TRP A 61 -7.72 -21.61 -4.10
CA TRP A 61 -7.63 -22.61 -3.04
C TRP A 61 -6.16 -22.94 -2.76
N PRO A 62 -5.41 -21.99 -2.16
CA PRO A 62 -3.97 -22.07 -2.08
C PRO A 62 -3.50 -23.24 -1.22
N ILE A 63 -2.54 -24.00 -1.78
CA ILE A 63 -1.71 -24.96 -1.04
C ILE A 63 -0.30 -24.37 -0.96
N GLY A 64 0.13 -24.05 0.26
CA GLY A 64 1.45 -23.50 0.54
C GLY A 64 2.14 -24.18 1.72
N THR A 65 3.35 -23.73 2.05
CA THR A 65 4.19 -24.28 3.12
C THR A 65 4.17 -23.45 4.41
N GLY A 66 3.29 -22.44 4.47
CA GLY A 66 3.21 -21.50 5.58
C GLY A 66 2.61 -22.07 6.87
N PRO A 67 2.55 -21.24 7.93
CA PRO A 67 2.05 -21.64 9.24
C PRO A 67 0.52 -21.85 9.30
N PHE A 68 -0.22 -21.35 8.30
CA PHE A 68 -1.67 -21.43 8.26
C PHE A 68 -2.15 -21.95 6.90
N ALA A 69 -3.13 -22.84 6.92
CA ALA A 69 -3.82 -23.33 5.73
C ALA A 69 -5.22 -22.73 5.64
N LEU A 70 -5.65 -22.34 4.44
CA LEU A 70 -6.99 -21.82 4.21
C LEU A 70 -8.02 -22.91 4.50
N GLN A 71 -8.97 -22.62 5.39
CA GLN A 71 -10.07 -23.52 5.74
C GLN A 71 -11.38 -23.08 5.09
N GLN A 72 -11.66 -21.77 5.07
CA GLN A 72 -12.89 -21.24 4.51
C GLN A 72 -12.70 -19.78 4.09
N TYR A 73 -13.26 -19.43 2.95
CA TYR A 73 -13.45 -18.06 2.53
C TYR A 73 -14.94 -17.79 2.29
N LYS A 74 -15.47 -16.74 2.93
CA LYS A 74 -16.78 -16.18 2.61
C LYS A 74 -16.54 -14.75 2.15
N GLN A 75 -16.81 -14.51 0.86
CA GLN A 75 -16.61 -13.22 0.22
C GLN A 75 -17.23 -12.09 1.05
N ASP A 76 -16.47 -11.01 1.22
CA ASP A 76 -16.81 -9.79 1.97
C ASP A 76 -17.20 -9.99 3.44
N SER A 77 -17.06 -11.21 3.98
CA SER A 77 -17.48 -11.56 5.34
C SER A 77 -16.33 -12.05 6.22
N LEU A 78 -15.69 -13.17 5.85
CA LEU A 78 -14.62 -13.74 6.67
C LEU A 78 -13.64 -14.60 5.88
N ILE A 79 -12.43 -14.71 6.42
CA ILE A 79 -11.45 -15.73 6.03
C ILE A 79 -11.09 -16.51 7.29
N ARG A 80 -11.09 -17.84 7.19
CA ARG A 80 -10.73 -18.75 8.28
C ARG A 80 -9.55 -19.59 7.84
N TYR A 81 -8.55 -19.63 8.70
CA TYR A 81 -7.40 -20.50 8.56
C TYR A 81 -7.28 -21.45 9.76
N THR A 82 -6.67 -22.60 9.51
CA THR A 82 -6.23 -23.54 10.54
C THR A 82 -4.71 -23.58 10.60
N ALA A 83 -4.15 -23.79 11.78
CA ALA A 83 -2.71 -24.02 11.94
C ALA A 83 -2.26 -25.21 11.09
N ASN A 84 -1.11 -25.07 10.43
CA ASN A 84 -0.43 -26.16 9.74
C ASN A 84 0.35 -27.00 10.78
N PRO A 85 -0.07 -28.25 11.07
CA PRO A 85 0.62 -29.10 12.05
C PRO A 85 2.00 -29.56 11.57
N HIS A 86 2.33 -29.36 10.29
CA HIS A 86 3.59 -29.72 9.67
C HIS A 86 4.41 -28.48 9.28
N TYR A 87 4.19 -27.34 9.95
CA TYR A 87 4.95 -26.13 9.67
C TYR A 87 6.43 -26.31 10.03
N TRP A 88 7.31 -26.03 9.07
CA TRP A 88 8.72 -26.37 9.14
C TRP A 88 9.53 -25.51 10.13
N GLN A 89 9.02 -24.35 10.55
CA GLN A 89 9.65 -23.53 11.61
C GLN A 89 9.15 -23.85 13.02
N GLY A 90 8.30 -24.86 13.20
CA GLY A 90 7.81 -25.32 14.50
C GLY A 90 6.32 -25.10 14.72
N GLU A 91 5.88 -25.32 15.96
CA GLU A 91 4.46 -25.26 16.32
C GLU A 91 3.88 -23.85 16.18
N VAL A 92 2.68 -23.76 15.59
CA VAL A 92 1.95 -22.51 15.42
C VAL A 92 1.10 -22.25 16.65
N ALA A 93 1.38 -21.17 17.37
CA ALA A 93 0.80 -20.90 18.69
C ALA A 93 -0.74 -20.84 18.73
N SER A 94 -1.39 -20.46 17.63
CA SER A 94 -2.86 -20.38 17.54
C SER A 94 -3.41 -21.41 16.58
N LYS A 95 -4.37 -22.22 17.03
CA LYS A 95 -5.03 -23.25 16.20
C LYS A 95 -5.86 -22.67 15.07
N HIS A 96 -6.45 -21.50 15.27
CA HIS A 96 -7.30 -20.82 14.32
C HIS A 96 -6.88 -19.38 14.16
N LEU A 97 -6.94 -18.90 12.92
CA LEU A 97 -6.78 -17.49 12.58
C LEU A 97 -8.00 -17.07 11.76
N ILE A 98 -8.71 -16.04 12.23
CA ILE A 98 -9.96 -15.58 11.63
C ILE A 98 -9.83 -14.12 11.28
N PHE A 99 -10.04 -13.79 10.02
CA PHE A 99 -10.16 -12.42 9.54
C PHE A 99 -11.66 -12.10 9.45
N SER A 100 -12.15 -11.20 10.29
CA SER A 100 -13.49 -10.61 10.14
C SER A 100 -13.40 -9.39 9.23
N ILE A 101 -13.91 -9.49 8.00
CA ILE A 101 -13.79 -8.41 7.02
C ILE A 101 -14.68 -7.25 7.47
N THR A 102 -14.05 -6.18 7.97
CA THR A 102 -14.71 -5.00 8.54
C THR A 102 -14.08 -3.74 7.95
N PRO A 103 -14.56 -3.26 6.78
CA PRO A 103 -13.97 -2.12 6.06
C PRO A 103 -14.04 -0.80 6.84
N ASP A 104 -15.10 -0.60 7.63
CA ASP A 104 -15.32 0.62 8.39
C ASP A 104 -14.44 0.68 9.67
N PRO A 105 -13.58 1.70 9.83
CA PRO A 105 -12.65 1.80 10.96
C PRO A 105 -13.34 2.06 12.30
N GLN A 106 -14.52 2.70 12.33
CA GLN A 106 -15.26 2.90 13.57
C GLN A 106 -15.79 1.56 14.10
N THR A 107 -16.34 0.76 13.19
CA THR A 107 -16.81 -0.60 13.47
C THR A 107 -15.65 -1.51 13.91
N ARG A 108 -14.46 -1.39 13.29
CA ARG A 108 -13.27 -2.13 13.75
C ARG A 108 -12.93 -1.81 15.21
N LEU A 109 -12.86 -0.53 15.57
CA LEU A 109 -12.55 -0.14 16.95
C LEU A 109 -13.64 -0.55 17.93
N ALA A 110 -14.92 -0.48 17.54
CA ALA A 110 -16.02 -0.96 18.37
C ALA A 110 -15.87 -2.47 18.68
N LYS A 111 -15.58 -3.29 17.66
CA LYS A 111 -15.32 -4.73 17.82
C LYS A 111 -14.12 -5.03 18.71
N LEU A 112 -13.05 -4.23 18.60
CA LEU A 112 -11.87 -4.38 19.46
C LEU A 112 -12.24 -4.11 20.93
N LYS A 113 -13.01 -3.05 21.19
CA LYS A 113 -13.47 -2.68 22.54
C LYS A 113 -14.41 -3.70 23.17
N THR A 114 -15.22 -4.39 22.36
CA THR A 114 -16.10 -5.49 22.82
C THR A 114 -15.40 -6.85 22.82
N ASN A 115 -14.11 -6.91 22.48
CA ASN A 115 -13.30 -8.12 22.34
C ASN A 115 -13.87 -9.13 21.32
N GLU A 116 -14.67 -8.66 20.35
CA GLU A 116 -15.07 -9.44 19.18
C GLU A 116 -13.90 -9.68 18.22
N CYS A 117 -12.88 -8.82 18.26
CA CYS A 117 -11.57 -9.05 17.64
C CYS A 117 -10.45 -8.63 18.58
N GLN A 118 -9.26 -9.19 18.39
CA GLN A 118 -8.08 -8.94 19.23
C GLN A 118 -7.06 -8.01 18.57
N ILE A 119 -7.14 -7.85 17.24
CA ILE A 119 -6.23 -7.03 16.45
C ILE A 119 -7.05 -6.28 15.40
N ILE A 120 -6.76 -4.99 15.22
CA ILE A 120 -7.28 -4.20 14.10
C ILE A 120 -6.11 -3.49 13.39
N PRO A 121 -6.11 -3.44 12.05
CA PRO A 121 -5.18 -2.59 11.32
C PRO A 121 -5.73 -1.17 11.20
N ALA A 122 -4.80 -0.22 11.05
CA ALA A 122 -5.08 1.17 10.65
C ALA A 122 -6.26 1.81 11.41
N PRO A 123 -6.16 1.98 12.74
CA PRO A 123 -7.06 2.89 13.44
C PRO A 123 -6.93 4.31 12.87
N LEU A 124 -7.99 5.10 12.97
CA LEU A 124 -7.95 6.49 12.52
C LEU A 124 -7.13 7.34 13.50
N PRO A 125 -6.39 8.36 13.03
CA PRO A 125 -5.63 9.25 13.92
C PRO A 125 -6.50 9.91 15.02
N GLU A 126 -7.78 10.19 14.74
CA GLU A 126 -8.71 10.70 15.77
C GLU A 126 -8.94 9.73 16.93
N GLN A 127 -8.75 8.44 16.70
CA GLN A 127 -9.00 7.38 17.68
C GLN A 127 -7.78 7.11 18.59
N PHE A 128 -6.59 7.60 18.24
CA PHE A 128 -5.35 7.24 18.93
C PHE A 128 -5.37 7.60 20.41
N ALA A 129 -5.84 8.80 20.76
CA ALA A 129 -5.94 9.23 22.14
C ALA A 129 -6.89 8.33 22.96
N ALA A 130 -8.02 7.93 22.37
CA ALA A 130 -8.97 7.04 23.02
C ALA A 130 -8.43 5.62 23.20
N ILE A 131 -7.64 5.12 22.24
CA ILE A 131 -6.97 3.80 22.36
C ILE A 131 -5.90 3.86 23.46
N LYS A 132 -5.06 4.90 23.48
CA LYS A 132 -4.00 5.08 24.50
C LYS A 132 -4.57 5.25 25.92
N ALA A 133 -5.78 5.79 26.05
CA ALA A 133 -6.45 5.99 27.34
C ALA A 133 -7.17 4.74 27.85
N ASP A 134 -7.40 3.73 27.01
CA ASP A 134 -8.07 2.49 27.40
C ASP A 134 -7.04 1.48 27.91
N GLY A 135 -7.09 1.15 29.20
CA GLY A 135 -6.13 0.25 29.84
C GLY A 135 -6.17 -1.21 29.34
N ASN A 136 -7.18 -1.58 28.55
CA ASN A 136 -7.26 -2.91 27.94
C ASN A 136 -6.69 -2.96 26.52
N LEU A 137 -6.34 -1.81 25.94
CA LEU A 137 -5.89 -1.70 24.56
C LEU A 137 -4.43 -1.25 24.51
N GLN A 138 -3.74 -1.72 23.47
CA GLN A 138 -2.39 -1.26 23.15
C GLN A 138 -2.36 -0.71 21.73
N LEU A 139 -1.90 0.54 21.61
CA LEU A 139 -1.56 1.10 20.30
C LEU A 139 -0.11 0.76 19.98
N HIS A 140 0.10 -0.03 18.93
CA HIS A 140 1.41 -0.27 18.36
C HIS A 140 1.65 0.68 17.19
N ASP A 141 2.66 1.53 17.31
CA ASP A 141 3.15 2.38 16.22
C ASP A 141 4.57 1.98 15.81
N ILE A 142 4.82 2.03 14.51
CA ILE A 142 6.15 1.83 13.91
C ILE A 142 6.36 2.89 12.84
N THR A 143 7.62 3.31 12.64
CA THR A 143 7.97 4.18 11.53
C THR A 143 7.73 3.45 10.20
N GLY A 144 6.79 3.97 9.42
CA GLY A 144 6.40 3.36 8.15
C GLY A 144 7.41 3.59 7.04
N LEU A 145 7.81 2.53 6.34
CA LEU A 145 8.52 2.61 5.06
C LEU A 145 7.53 2.79 3.90
N ASN A 146 6.79 3.91 3.91
CA ASN A 146 5.77 4.20 2.91
C ASN A 146 5.71 5.70 2.56
N VAL A 147 4.99 6.01 1.49
CA VAL A 147 4.75 7.39 1.03
C VAL A 147 3.35 7.49 0.40
N GLY A 148 2.62 8.56 0.72
CA GLY A 148 1.37 8.91 0.05
C GLY A 148 1.64 9.98 -1.01
N TYR A 149 1.14 9.77 -2.23
CA TYR A 149 1.25 10.74 -3.32
C TYR A 149 0.00 10.72 -4.20
N LEU A 150 -0.22 11.84 -4.92
CA LEU A 150 -1.18 11.92 -6.00
C LEU A 150 -0.44 11.75 -7.33
N ALA A 151 -0.77 10.71 -8.09
CA ALA A 151 -0.15 10.45 -9.37
C ALA A 151 -0.84 11.23 -10.50
N PHE A 152 -0.06 11.90 -11.34
CA PHE A 152 -0.56 12.48 -12.58
C PHE A 152 -0.43 11.45 -13.71
N ASN A 153 -1.49 11.26 -14.49
CA ASN A 153 -1.39 10.49 -15.72
C ASN A 153 -0.71 11.34 -16.81
N THR A 154 0.62 11.25 -16.88
CA THR A 154 1.46 12.07 -17.77
C THR A 154 1.27 11.79 -19.27
N GLN A 155 0.42 10.83 -19.63
CA GLN A 155 0.04 10.54 -21.02
C GLN A 155 -1.28 11.21 -21.43
N LYS A 156 -1.98 11.85 -20.48
CA LYS A 156 -3.25 12.54 -20.74
C LYS A 156 -3.07 14.05 -20.61
N LYS A 157 -3.57 14.79 -21.58
CA LYS A 157 -3.71 16.25 -21.46
C LYS A 157 -4.64 16.61 -20.28
N PRO A 158 -4.37 17.70 -19.55
CA PRO A 158 -3.20 18.59 -19.66
C PRO A 158 -1.99 18.14 -18.82
N PHE A 159 -2.01 16.94 -18.25
CA PHE A 159 -0.97 16.42 -17.35
C PHE A 159 0.30 15.95 -18.05
N ASP A 160 0.31 15.86 -19.39
CA ASP A 160 1.51 15.70 -20.20
C ASP A 160 2.43 16.93 -20.10
N ASN A 161 1.86 18.12 -19.87
CA ASN A 161 2.61 19.35 -19.66
C ASN A 161 3.22 19.44 -18.25
N LEU A 162 4.55 19.62 -18.18
CA LEU A 162 5.29 19.77 -16.93
C LEU A 162 4.82 20.99 -16.10
N LEU A 163 4.56 22.12 -16.75
CA LEU A 163 4.14 23.35 -16.07
C LEU A 163 2.81 23.16 -15.34
N VAL A 164 1.90 22.36 -15.91
CA VAL A 164 0.61 22.02 -15.28
C VAL A 164 0.82 21.20 -14.02
N ARG A 165 1.65 20.15 -14.07
CA ARG A 165 1.95 19.32 -12.89
C ARG A 165 2.64 20.12 -11.78
N GLN A 166 3.55 21.02 -12.14
CA GLN A 166 4.20 21.93 -11.20
C GLN A 166 3.20 22.90 -10.57
N ALA A 167 2.34 23.53 -11.39
CA ALA A 167 1.31 24.43 -10.90
C ALA A 167 0.39 23.76 -9.88
N LEU A 168 -0.12 22.57 -10.19
CA LEU A 168 -0.98 21.81 -9.30
C LEU A 168 -0.27 21.38 -8.01
N SER A 169 1.05 21.19 -8.05
CA SER A 169 1.85 20.88 -6.86
C SER A 169 2.04 22.09 -5.95
N TYR A 170 2.29 23.28 -6.53
CA TYR A 170 2.37 24.55 -5.79
C TYR A 170 1.01 24.97 -5.20
N ALA A 171 -0.10 24.56 -5.83
CA ALA A 171 -1.44 24.91 -5.39
C ALA A 171 -1.92 24.15 -4.14
N VAL A 172 -1.23 23.09 -3.69
CA VAL A 172 -1.70 22.20 -2.61
C VAL A 172 -0.99 22.49 -1.30
N ASP A 173 -1.75 22.73 -0.23
CA ASP A 173 -1.20 22.89 1.11
C ASP A 173 -0.98 21.51 1.78
N LYS A 174 0.20 20.93 1.53
CA LYS A 174 0.59 19.64 2.14
C LYS A 174 0.60 19.69 3.67
N LYS A 175 0.96 20.83 4.27
CA LYS A 175 1.02 20.97 5.74
C LYS A 175 -0.38 20.96 6.33
N ALA A 176 -1.32 21.66 5.71
CA ALA A 176 -2.73 21.62 6.10
C ALA A 176 -3.31 20.20 5.97
N ILE A 177 -3.01 19.47 4.88
CA ILE A 177 -3.43 18.08 4.70
C ILE A 177 -2.89 17.18 5.82
N VAL A 178 -1.58 17.24 6.09
CA VAL A 178 -0.96 16.44 7.15
C VAL A 178 -1.59 16.75 8.51
N ALA A 179 -1.72 18.04 8.87
CA ALA A 179 -2.31 18.44 10.14
C ALA A 179 -3.78 17.99 10.29
N ALA A 180 -4.58 18.09 9.23
CA ALA A 180 -6.01 17.77 9.27
C ALA A 180 -6.30 16.27 9.20
N VAL A 181 -5.51 15.49 8.45
CA VAL A 181 -5.82 14.09 8.13
C VAL A 181 -4.91 13.10 8.85
N PHE A 182 -3.63 13.43 9.00
CA PHE A 182 -2.65 12.55 9.63
C PHE A 182 -2.40 12.89 11.09
N LYS A 183 -2.68 14.13 11.51
CA LYS A 183 -2.38 14.63 12.87
C LYS A 183 -0.90 14.43 13.20
N ASP A 184 -0.60 13.70 14.27
CA ASP A 184 0.74 13.34 14.74
C ASP A 184 1.31 12.07 14.07
N SER A 185 0.54 11.42 13.19
CA SER A 185 0.89 10.12 12.58
C SER A 185 1.55 10.21 11.20
N GLY A 186 1.86 11.41 10.72
CA GLY A 186 2.46 11.63 9.42
C GLY A 186 3.26 12.93 9.35
N THR A 187 4.13 13.03 8.35
CA THR A 187 4.93 14.22 8.07
C THR A 187 4.85 14.59 6.60
N PRO A 188 4.99 15.87 6.22
CA PRO A 188 5.07 16.25 4.82
C PRO A 188 6.27 15.59 4.14
N ALA A 189 6.03 14.95 2.99
CA ALA A 189 7.09 14.33 2.20
C ALA A 189 7.78 15.34 1.27
N ASN A 190 9.11 15.32 1.26
CA ASN A 190 9.97 16.03 0.30
C ASN A 190 10.61 15.09 -0.75
N SER A 191 10.41 13.78 -0.61
CA SER A 191 10.97 12.72 -1.46
C SER A 191 9.98 11.57 -1.61
N LEU A 192 10.18 10.75 -2.63
CA LEU A 192 9.47 9.46 -2.77
C LEU A 192 9.97 8.45 -1.72
N LEU A 193 11.25 8.52 -1.36
CA LEU A 193 11.80 7.66 -0.32
C LEU A 193 11.52 8.28 1.05
N PRO A 194 10.99 7.51 2.02
CA PRO A 194 10.79 8.00 3.37
C PRO A 194 12.12 8.16 4.13
N PRO A 195 12.16 8.99 5.18
CA PRO A 195 13.31 9.06 6.08
C PRO A 195 13.71 7.68 6.62
N GLY A 196 15.02 7.43 6.72
CA GLY A 196 15.58 6.15 7.19
C GLY A 196 15.78 5.09 6.10
N MET A 197 15.28 5.31 4.88
CA MET A 197 15.57 4.43 3.74
C MET A 197 16.90 4.81 3.07
N LEU A 198 17.68 3.81 2.67
CA LEU A 198 18.92 4.03 1.90
C LEU A 198 18.61 4.83 0.62
N GLY A 199 19.35 5.91 0.39
CA GLY A 199 19.14 6.82 -0.74
C GLY A 199 18.20 7.99 -0.46
N TYR A 200 17.59 8.08 0.73
CA TYR A 200 16.86 9.26 1.15
C TYR A 200 17.77 10.51 1.15
N ASN A 201 17.27 11.61 0.60
CA ASN A 201 17.95 12.90 0.55
C ASN A 201 17.02 13.97 1.11
N ASP A 202 17.34 14.46 2.30
CA ASP A 202 16.58 15.48 3.02
C ASP A 202 16.74 16.89 2.44
N LYS A 203 17.69 17.09 1.52
CA LYS A 203 17.99 18.38 0.88
C LYS A 203 17.28 18.57 -0.46
N LEU A 204 16.39 17.65 -0.85
CA LEU A 204 15.64 17.81 -2.09
C LEU A 204 14.72 19.05 -2.00
N PRO A 205 14.68 19.88 -3.06
CA PRO A 205 13.83 21.06 -3.07
C PRO A 205 12.36 20.64 -3.03
N GLU A 206 11.59 21.26 -2.13
CA GLU A 206 10.17 21.01 -1.99
C GLU A 206 9.35 22.06 -2.78
N TYR A 207 8.26 21.61 -3.41
CA TYR A 207 7.19 22.51 -3.82
C TYR A 207 6.51 23.10 -2.57
N ALA A 208 6.82 24.37 -2.28
CA ALA A 208 6.11 25.13 -1.26
C ALA A 208 4.65 25.36 -1.67
N TYR A 209 3.77 25.60 -0.70
CA TYR A 209 2.42 26.07 -0.98
C TYR A 209 2.49 27.52 -1.46
N ASP A 210 2.31 27.73 -2.77
CA ASP A 210 2.36 29.03 -3.43
C ASP A 210 1.30 29.10 -4.55
N PRO A 211 0.04 29.45 -4.21
CA PRO A 211 -1.03 29.60 -5.20
C PRO A 211 -0.77 30.66 -6.26
N GLN A 212 0.04 31.69 -5.97
CA GLN A 212 0.36 32.71 -6.95
C GLN A 212 1.27 32.13 -8.03
N LYS A 213 2.30 31.37 -7.64
CA LYS A 213 3.16 30.66 -8.57
C LYS A 213 2.40 29.64 -9.41
N ALA A 214 1.44 28.94 -8.79
CA ALA A 214 0.57 28.02 -9.52
C ALA A 214 -0.18 28.71 -10.67
N ARG A 215 -0.78 29.88 -10.43
CA ARG A 215 -1.48 30.65 -11.47
C ARG A 215 -0.55 31.12 -12.59
N GLU A 216 0.63 31.62 -12.24
CA GLU A 216 1.64 32.02 -13.23
C GLU A 216 2.00 30.86 -14.16
N LEU A 217 2.21 29.67 -13.61
CA LEU A 217 2.56 28.47 -14.36
C LEU A 217 1.39 27.98 -15.23
N LEU A 218 0.15 28.03 -14.75
CA LEU A 218 -1.03 27.71 -15.57
C LEU A 218 -1.21 28.69 -16.73
N LYS A 219 -0.99 29.98 -16.49
CA LYS A 219 -1.00 30.99 -17.56
C LYS A 219 0.08 30.73 -18.61
N GLN A 220 1.30 30.43 -18.17
CA GLN A 220 2.40 30.04 -19.08
C GLN A 220 2.09 28.76 -19.87
N ALA A 221 1.33 27.84 -19.28
CA ALA A 221 0.84 26.63 -19.94
C ALA A 221 -0.36 26.89 -20.89
N GLY A 222 -0.86 28.13 -20.99
CA GLY A 222 -2.01 28.48 -21.81
C GLY A 222 -3.37 28.10 -21.19
N LEU A 223 -3.42 27.85 -19.87
CA LEU A 223 -4.59 27.40 -19.13
C LEU A 223 -5.01 28.44 -18.07
N GLU A 224 -5.01 29.73 -18.44
CA GLU A 224 -5.37 30.83 -17.53
C GLU A 224 -6.83 30.75 -17.03
N GLN A 225 -7.71 30.10 -17.79
CA GLN A 225 -9.12 29.87 -17.42
C GLN A 225 -9.33 28.54 -16.67
N GLY A 226 -8.24 27.85 -16.30
CA GLY A 226 -8.30 26.54 -15.68
C GLY A 226 -8.73 25.41 -16.62
N PHE A 227 -9.07 24.26 -16.04
CA PHE A 227 -9.59 23.07 -16.70
C PHE A 227 -10.28 22.17 -15.68
N GLU A 228 -11.11 21.25 -16.16
CA GLU A 228 -11.73 20.23 -15.32
C GLU A 228 -10.91 18.93 -15.31
N THR A 229 -10.92 18.25 -14.17
CA THR A 229 -10.30 16.93 -14.03
C THR A 229 -10.95 16.14 -12.90
N ASP A 230 -10.79 14.82 -12.98
CA ASP A 230 -11.12 13.92 -11.88
C ASP A 230 -9.93 13.75 -10.92
N ILE A 231 -10.23 13.60 -9.63
CA ILE A 231 -9.30 13.13 -8.61
C ILE A 231 -9.83 11.78 -8.12
N TRP A 232 -9.09 10.72 -8.40
CA TRP A 232 -9.47 9.38 -7.96
C TRP A 232 -9.10 9.18 -6.50
N SER A 233 -10.07 8.81 -5.67
CA SER A 233 -9.89 8.57 -4.25
C SER A 233 -10.28 7.13 -3.90
N MET A 234 -9.43 6.45 -3.11
CA MET A 234 -9.69 5.10 -2.65
C MET A 234 -10.80 5.07 -1.59
N PRO A 235 -11.66 4.02 -1.55
CA PRO A 235 -12.72 3.88 -0.55
C PRO A 235 -12.25 3.19 0.75
N VAL A 236 -10.96 2.81 0.84
CA VAL A 236 -10.39 2.06 1.97
C VAL A 236 -9.19 2.81 2.58
N GLN A 237 -8.92 2.56 3.86
CA GLN A 237 -7.73 3.11 4.51
C GLN A 237 -6.47 2.39 4.03
N ARG A 238 -5.38 3.14 3.94
CA ARG A 238 -4.04 2.61 3.63
C ARG A 238 -3.04 3.14 4.65
N PRO A 239 -1.94 2.41 4.93
CA PRO A 239 -0.89 2.88 5.85
C PRO A 239 -0.32 4.26 5.50
N TYR A 240 -0.29 4.61 4.21
CA TYR A 240 0.19 5.90 3.70
C TYR A 240 -0.91 6.95 3.48
N ASN A 241 -2.19 6.61 3.70
CA ASN A 241 -3.33 7.49 3.48
C ASN A 241 -4.55 7.03 4.32
N PRO A 242 -4.76 7.63 5.52
CA PRO A 242 -5.80 7.19 6.44
C PRO A 242 -7.21 7.65 6.02
N ASN A 243 -7.32 8.69 5.18
CA ASN A 243 -8.61 9.18 4.70
C ASN A 243 -8.49 9.82 3.31
N SER A 244 -8.44 8.98 2.27
CA SER A 244 -8.24 9.43 0.89
C SER A 244 -9.33 10.40 0.43
N LYS A 245 -10.58 10.20 0.87
CA LYS A 245 -11.70 11.08 0.49
C LYS A 245 -11.48 12.49 1.03
N ARG A 246 -11.12 12.62 2.31
CA ARG A 246 -10.86 13.91 2.94
C ARG A 246 -9.68 14.63 2.27
N ILE A 247 -8.61 13.90 1.94
CA ILE A 247 -7.47 14.47 1.21
C ILE A 247 -7.91 14.99 -0.17
N ALA A 248 -8.71 14.22 -0.91
CA ALA A 248 -9.21 14.64 -2.23
C ALA A 248 -10.11 15.88 -2.15
N GLU A 249 -10.96 15.99 -1.13
CA GLU A 249 -11.78 17.20 -0.87
C GLU A 249 -10.91 18.43 -0.57
N MET A 250 -9.83 18.26 0.19
CA MET A 250 -8.89 19.34 0.48
C MET A 250 -8.14 19.79 -0.78
N ILE A 251 -7.61 18.84 -1.56
CA ILE A 251 -6.95 19.14 -2.84
C ILE A 251 -7.95 19.79 -3.81
N GLN A 252 -9.19 19.32 -3.88
CA GLN A 252 -10.24 19.95 -4.68
C GLN A 252 -10.48 21.40 -4.24
N SER A 253 -10.55 21.66 -2.93
CA SER A 253 -10.72 23.03 -2.42
C SER A 253 -9.54 23.92 -2.79
N ASP A 254 -8.32 23.40 -2.64
CA ASP A 254 -7.07 24.09 -2.97
C ASP A 254 -6.99 24.41 -4.46
N TRP A 255 -7.27 23.45 -5.34
CA TRP A 255 -7.26 23.67 -6.79
C TRP A 255 -8.39 24.59 -7.27
N ARG A 256 -9.58 24.51 -6.66
CA ARG A 256 -10.72 25.37 -7.03
C ARG A 256 -10.55 26.83 -6.68
N ARG A 257 -9.84 27.14 -5.58
CA ARG A 257 -9.72 28.53 -5.10
C ARG A 257 -9.04 29.47 -6.10
N TRP A 258 -8.38 28.92 -7.13
CA TRP A 258 -7.46 29.66 -7.97
C TRP A 258 -7.59 29.37 -9.47
N ALA A 259 -8.66 28.65 -9.87
CA ALA A 259 -9.21 28.62 -11.23
C ALA A 259 -10.29 29.71 -11.34
#